data_AF-A0A0S4XDL9-F1
#
_entry.id   AF-A0A0S4XDL9-F1
#
_cell.length_a   1.000
_cell.length_b   1.000
_cell.length_c   1.000
_cell.angle_alpha   90.00
_cell.angle_beta   90.00
_cell.angle_gamma   90.00
#
_symmetry.space_group_name_H-M   'P 1'
#
loop_
_entity.id
_entity.type
_entity.pdbx_description
1 polymer ?
#
loop_
_entity_poly.entity_id
_entity_poly.type
_entity_poly.pdbx_seq_one_letter_code
_entity_poly.pdbx_strand_id
1 'polypeptide(L)'
;MENEILREAVEYGRAKKWIARSPSLPGGRPVKQVCEVLGVARSNVAAMRTRPADWRDGRTARQTDDAGLMDEIRHVIAELWLPARLGPIVARTRESMRSTHQCQAGLSGHARARSAA
;
A
#
# COMPACT_ATOMS: atom_id res chain seq x y z
N MET A 1 26.37 -43.16 27.07
CA MET A 1 25.03 -42.57 26.84
C MET A 1 24.83 -41.31 27.69
N GLU A 2 25.03 -41.33 29.00
CA GLU A 2 24.89 -40.12 29.85
C GLU A 2 25.88 -38.99 29.50
N ASN A 3 27.10 -39.32 29.09
CA ASN A 3 28.12 -38.34 28.71
C ASN A 3 27.75 -37.54 27.44
N GLU A 4 26.97 -38.13 26.54
CA GLU A 4 26.47 -37.46 25.33
C GLU A 4 25.38 -36.45 25.66
N ILE A 5 24.48 -36.80 26.57
CA ILE A 5 23.42 -35.91 27.06
C ILE A 5 24.01 -34.68 27.76
N LEU A 6 25.07 -34.87 28.56
CA LEU A 6 25.76 -33.75 29.20
C LEU A 6 26.47 -32.85 28.19
N ARG A 7 27.07 -33.44 27.15
CA ARG A 7 27.71 -32.67 26.07
C ARG A 7 26.69 -31.84 25.28
N GLU A 8 25.54 -32.43 24.97
CA GLU A 8 24.43 -31.77 24.30
C GLU A 8 23.83 -30.65 25.17
N ALA A 9 23.65 -30.89 26.47
CA ALA A 9 23.19 -29.88 27.42
C ALA A 9 24.18 -28.71 27.56
N VAL A 10 25.48 -28.96 27.50
CA VAL A 10 26.53 -27.91 27.52
C VAL A 10 26.56 -27.10 26.23
N GLU A 11 26.40 -27.73 25.07
CA GLU A 11 26.24 -27.03 23.79
C GLU A 11 24.96 -26.17 23.76
N TYR A 12 23.84 -26.71 24.25
CA TYR A 12 22.59 -25.98 24.41
C TYR A 12 22.72 -24.81 25.41
N GLY A 13 23.51 -25.00 26.47
CA GLY A 13 23.85 -23.96 27.45
C GLY A 13 24.73 -22.85 26.87
N ARG A 14 25.67 -23.15 25.97
CA ARG A 14 26.49 -22.14 25.27
C ARG A 14 25.65 -21.26 24.35
N ALA A 15 24.61 -21.81 23.72
CA ALA A 15 23.66 -21.05 22.91
C ALA A 15 22.82 -20.03 23.73
N LYS A 16 22.71 -20.20 25.07
CA LYS A 16 22.01 -19.27 25.98
C LYS A 16 22.72 -17.93 26.21
N LYS A 17 23.88 -17.69 25.60
CA LYS A 17 24.38 -16.32 25.34
C LYS A 17 23.44 -15.48 24.46
N TRP A 18 22.36 -16.05 23.91
CA TRP A 18 21.35 -15.31 23.15
C TRP A 18 20.61 -14.24 23.99
N ILE A 19 20.61 -14.32 25.34
CA ILE A 19 20.05 -13.24 26.18
C ILE A 19 20.86 -11.94 26.01
N ALA A 20 22.15 -12.02 25.63
CA ALA A 20 22.91 -10.83 25.21
C ALA A 20 22.50 -10.30 23.80
N ARG A 21 21.48 -10.90 23.18
CA ARG A 21 20.96 -10.58 21.84
C ARG A 21 19.42 -10.55 21.86
N SER A 22 18.82 -9.99 22.91
CA SER A 22 17.40 -9.59 22.88
C SER A 22 17.25 -8.11 22.50
N PRO A 23 16.39 -7.72 21.54
CA PRO A 23 16.20 -6.31 21.13
C PRO A 23 15.66 -5.39 22.24
N SER A 24 15.14 -5.96 23.33
CA SER A 24 14.43 -5.27 24.41
C SER A 24 15.25 -5.07 25.69
N LEU A 25 16.51 -5.53 25.75
CA LEU A 25 17.42 -5.23 26.86
C LEU A 25 18.27 -3.98 26.53
N PRO A 26 18.69 -3.18 27.53
CA PRO A 26 19.56 -2.03 27.33
C PRO A 26 20.93 -2.50 26.88
N GLY A 27 21.08 -2.65 25.56
CA GLY A 27 22.22 -3.31 24.93
C GLY A 27 21.86 -3.81 23.53
N GLY A 28 21.18 -2.96 22.74
CA GLY A 28 20.63 -3.32 21.43
C GLY A 28 21.61 -4.02 20.48
N ARG A 29 21.08 -4.58 19.37
CA ARG A 29 21.86 -5.43 18.45
C ARG A 29 23.22 -4.81 18.08
N PRO A 30 24.31 -5.60 18.08
CA PRO A 30 25.63 -5.10 17.73
C PRO A 30 25.62 -4.54 16.31
N VAL A 31 26.26 -3.38 16.10
CA VAL A 31 26.27 -2.65 14.82
C VAL A 31 26.71 -3.54 13.67
N LYS A 32 27.67 -4.45 13.90
CA LYS A 32 28.10 -5.46 12.90
C LYS A 32 26.94 -6.30 12.39
N GLN A 33 26.15 -6.88 13.28
CA GLN A 33 25.00 -7.71 12.90
C GLN A 33 23.95 -6.88 12.16
N VAL A 34 23.72 -5.63 12.57
CA VAL A 34 22.76 -4.74 11.90
C VAL A 34 23.21 -4.43 10.47
N CYS A 35 24.51 -4.18 10.26
CA CYS A 35 25.08 -3.94 8.93
C CYS A 35 24.96 -5.18 8.03
N GLU A 36 25.29 -6.37 8.55
CA GLU A 36 25.22 -7.63 7.81
C GLU A 36 23.77 -7.98 7.42
N VAL A 37 22.81 -7.82 8.33
CA VAL A 37 21.39 -8.13 8.08
C VAL A 37 20.75 -7.16 7.11
N LEU A 38 21.07 -5.86 7.22
CA LEU A 38 20.49 -4.83 6.36
C LEU A 38 21.27 -4.63 5.05
N GLY A 39 22.46 -5.23 4.90
CA GLY A 39 23.32 -5.03 3.75
C GLY A 39 23.82 -3.58 3.60
N VAL A 40 23.96 -2.84 4.71
CA VAL A 40 24.34 -1.41 4.70
C VAL A 40 25.70 -1.18 5.33
N ALA A 41 26.37 -0.11 4.89
CA ALA A 41 27.67 0.30 5.44
C ALA A 41 27.57 0.70 6.93
N ARG A 42 28.65 0.45 7.68
CA ARG A 42 28.76 0.82 9.10
C ARG A 42 28.58 2.33 9.34
N SER A 43 29.08 3.17 8.43
CA SER A 43 28.91 4.62 8.47
C SER A 43 27.44 5.04 8.41
N ASN A 44 26.62 4.36 7.60
CA ASN A 44 25.19 4.63 7.50
C ASN A 44 24.48 4.32 8.84
N VAL A 45 24.76 3.18 9.45
CA VAL A 45 24.16 2.81 10.75
C VAL A 45 24.64 3.74 11.88
N ALA A 46 25.90 4.18 11.84
CA ALA A 46 26.41 5.16 12.79
C ALA A 46 25.67 6.51 12.66
N ALA A 47 25.50 7.00 11.44
CA ALA A 47 24.73 8.22 11.17
C ALA A 47 23.25 8.07 11.55
N MET A 48 22.67 6.87 11.43
CA MET A 48 21.30 6.60 11.88
C MET A 48 21.15 6.66 13.40
N ARG A 49 22.15 6.20 14.16
CA ARG A 49 22.11 6.19 15.63
C ARG A 49 22.23 7.57 16.25
N THR A 50 22.88 8.51 15.57
CA THR A 50 23.03 9.90 16.03
C THR A 50 21.84 10.77 15.70
N ARG A 51 20.82 10.24 14.99
CA ARG A 51 19.63 11.00 14.64
C ARG A 51 18.79 11.30 15.89
N PRO A 52 18.25 12.52 16.01
CA PRO A 52 17.30 12.82 17.06
C PRO A 52 15.98 12.05 16.80
N ALA A 53 15.15 11.91 17.84
CA ALA A 53 13.93 11.10 17.77
C ALA A 53 12.88 11.66 16.79
N ASP A 54 12.94 12.97 16.52
CA ASP A 54 12.10 13.70 15.58
C ASP A 54 12.66 13.71 14.14
N TRP A 55 13.79 13.04 13.90
CA TRP A 55 14.41 13.00 12.58
C TRP A 55 13.45 12.38 11.55
N ARG A 56 13.22 13.10 10.46
CA ARG A 56 12.48 12.62 9.30
C ARG A 56 13.39 12.55 8.09
N ASP A 57 13.24 11.50 7.29
CA ASP A 57 13.91 11.38 6.00
C ASP A 57 13.46 12.53 5.11
N GLY A 58 14.39 13.32 4.58
CA GLY A 58 14.09 14.44 3.68
C GLY A 58 13.34 14.03 2.42
N ARG A 59 13.42 12.75 2.01
CA ARG A 59 12.60 12.21 0.91
C ARG A 59 11.12 12.09 1.29
N THR A 60 10.85 11.73 2.54
CA THR A 60 9.49 11.54 3.10
C THR A 60 8.95 12.82 3.70
N ALA A 61 9.81 13.73 4.15
CA ALA A 61 9.46 15.00 4.75
C ALA A 61 9.16 16.10 3.72
N ARG A 62 9.37 15.84 2.42
CA ARG A 62 8.88 16.73 1.37
C ARG A 62 7.36 16.72 1.41
N GLN A 63 6.78 17.82 1.84
CA GLN A 63 5.38 18.12 1.60
C GLN A 63 5.27 18.47 0.12
N THR A 64 4.84 17.50 -0.68
CA THR A 64 4.55 17.73 -2.09
C THR A 64 3.08 18.09 -2.21
N ASP A 65 2.78 19.34 -2.56
CA ASP A 65 1.43 19.77 -2.92
C ASP A 65 1.14 19.35 -4.36
N ASP A 66 0.93 18.05 -4.55
CA ASP A 66 0.68 17.43 -5.86
C ASP A 66 -0.77 17.61 -6.33
N ALA A 67 -1.59 18.43 -5.65
CA ALA A 67 -3.00 18.59 -5.98
C ALA A 67 -3.20 19.03 -7.44
N GLY A 68 -2.44 20.04 -7.88
CA GLY A 68 -2.48 20.53 -9.26
C GLY A 68 -2.00 19.49 -10.28
N LEU A 69 -0.93 18.76 -9.97
CA LEU A 69 -0.39 17.70 -10.84
C LEU A 69 -1.39 16.54 -10.97
N MET A 70 -2.06 16.18 -9.89
CA MET A 70 -3.09 15.13 -9.91
C MET A 70 -4.30 15.54 -10.74
N ASP A 71 -4.68 16.82 -10.72
CA ASP A 71 -5.76 17.34 -11.55
C ASP A 71 -5.37 17.37 -13.04
N GLU A 72 -4.13 17.72 -13.35
CA GLU A 72 -3.60 17.62 -14.71
C GLU A 72 -3.58 16.18 -15.22
N ILE A 73 -3.10 15.22 -14.42
CA ILE A 73 -3.13 13.79 -14.76
C ILE A 73 -4.56 13.30 -15.00
N ARG A 74 -5.51 13.68 -14.13
CA ARG A 74 -6.92 13.32 -14.30
C ARG A 74 -7.50 13.90 -15.58
N HIS A 75 -7.14 15.14 -15.92
CA HIS A 75 -7.57 15.79 -17.15
C HIS A 75 -7.07 15.05 -18.39
N VAL A 76 -5.76 14.74 -18.45
CA VAL A 76 -5.16 13.99 -19.57
C VAL A 76 -5.76 12.60 -19.71
N ILE A 77 -6.02 11.90 -18.59
CA ILE A 77 -6.70 10.59 -18.62
C ILE A 77 -8.12 10.73 -19.19
N ALA A 78 -8.85 11.76 -18.77
CA ALA A 78 -10.22 11.99 -19.19
C ALA A 78 -10.32 12.41 -20.66
N GLU A 79 -9.34 13.14 -21.18
CA GLU A 79 -9.31 13.59 -22.57
C GLU A 79 -8.79 12.50 -23.51
N LEU A 80 -7.70 11.81 -23.14
CA LEU A 80 -6.98 10.93 -24.07
C LEU A 80 -7.41 9.47 -23.97
N TRP A 81 -7.72 9.00 -22.76
CA TRP A 81 -7.87 7.56 -22.51
C TRP A 81 -9.32 7.10 -22.41
N LEU A 82 -10.15 7.87 -21.69
CA LEU A 82 -11.57 7.51 -21.49
C LEU A 82 -12.38 7.48 -22.80
N PRO A 83 -12.25 8.45 -23.74
CA PRO A 83 -13.05 8.44 -24.97
C PRO A 83 -12.66 7.28 -25.90
N ALA A 84 -11.36 7.01 -26.03
CA ALA A 84 -10.86 5.95 -26.89
C ALA A 84 -11.16 4.54 -26.37
N ARG A 85 -11.11 4.32 -25.04
CA ARG A 85 -11.21 2.96 -24.46
C ARG A 85 -12.56 2.62 -23.88
N LEU A 86 -13.23 3.57 -23.23
CA LEU A 86 -14.52 3.36 -22.57
C LEU A 86 -15.67 4.09 -23.27
N GLY A 87 -15.39 4.99 -24.21
CA GLY A 87 -16.40 5.72 -24.98
C GLY A 87 -17.50 4.84 -25.57
N PRO A 88 -17.18 3.76 -26.32
CA PRO A 88 -18.19 2.87 -26.88
C PRO A 88 -19.05 2.14 -25.82
N ILE A 89 -18.46 1.82 -24.67
CA ILE A 89 -19.15 1.16 -23.55
C ILE A 89 -20.11 2.14 -22.87
N VAL A 90 -19.64 3.35 -22.58
CA VAL A 90 -20.43 4.41 -21.96
C VAL A 90 -21.57 4.87 -22.88
N ALA A 91 -21.31 5.01 -24.18
CA ALA A 91 -22.33 5.34 -25.18
C ALA A 91 -23.43 4.27 -25.24
N ARG A 92 -23.05 2.98 -25.26
CA ARG A 92 -24.01 1.87 -25.23
C ARG A 92 -24.86 1.85 -23.96
N THR A 93 -24.28 2.13 -22.80
CA THR A 93 -25.06 2.21 -21.55
C THR A 93 -26.02 3.39 -21.54
N ARG A 94 -25.64 4.54 -22.10
CA ARG A 94 -26.52 5.71 -22.23
C ARG A 94 -27.68 5.44 -23.19
N GLU A 95 -27.42 4.76 -24.31
CA GLU A 95 -28.45 4.34 -25.27
C GLU A 95 -29.46 3.38 -24.61
N SER A 96 -28.96 2.38 -23.87
CA SER A 96 -29.79 1.41 -23.15
C SER A 96 -30.66 2.08 -22.08
N MET A 97 -30.11 3.05 -21.32
CA MET A 97 -30.88 3.83 -20.35
C MET A 97 -31.94 4.70 -21.03
N ARG A 98 -31.60 5.38 -22.13
CA ARG A 98 -32.54 6.21 -22.90
C ARG A 98 -33.69 5.40 -23.48
N SER A 99 -33.40 4.22 -24.03
CA SER A 99 -34.39 3.29 -24.56
C SER A 99 -35.33 2.78 -23.45
N THR A 100 -34.78 2.43 -22.29
CA THR A 100 -35.58 2.01 -21.12
C THR A 100 -36.55 3.12 -20.66
N HIS A 101 -36.07 4.37 -20.59
CA HIS A 101 -36.92 5.51 -20.25
C HIS A 101 -38.01 5.78 -21.30
N GLN A 102 -37.72 5.62 -22.60
CA GLN A 102 -38.74 5.77 -23.66
C GLN A 102 -39.78 4.64 -23.62
N CYS A 103 -39.38 3.39 -23.35
CA CYS A 103 -40.32 2.28 -23.17
C CYS A 103 -41.24 2.52 -21.96
N GLN A 104 -40.71 3.05 -20.85
CA GLN A 104 -41.49 3.35 -19.66
C GLN A 104 -42.48 4.52 -19.90
N ALA A 105 -42.10 5.53 -20.69
CA ALA A 105 -43.00 6.62 -21.10
C ALA A 105 -44.09 6.16 -22.09
N GLY A 106 -43.80 5.21 -22.98
CA GLY A 106 -44.79 4.65 -23.91
C GLY A 106 -45.84 3.77 -23.23
N LEU A 107 -45.45 3.02 -22.18
CA LEU A 107 -46.34 2.20 -21.37
C LEU A 107 -47.27 3.03 -20.49
N SER A 108 -46.81 4.16 -19.94
CA SER A 108 -47.66 5.07 -19.15
C SER A 108 -48.70 5.80 -20.03
N GLY A 109 -48.37 6.10 -21.29
CA GLY A 109 -49.32 6.65 -22.27
C GLY A 109 -50.44 5.68 -22.64
N HIS A 110 -50.12 4.39 -22.86
CA HIS A 110 -51.11 3.36 -23.21
C HIS A 110 -52.00 2.92 -22.04
N ALA A 111 -51.54 3.08 -20.79
CA ALA A 111 -52.37 2.85 -19.61
C ALA A 111 -53.41 3.97 -19.42
N ARG A 112 -53.07 5.22 -19.75
CA ARG A 112 -54.00 6.37 -19.67
C ARG A 112 -55.12 6.31 -20.72
N ALA A 113 -54.83 5.81 -21.92
CA ALA A 113 -55.82 5.68 -22.99
C ALA A 113 -56.89 4.61 -22.70
N ARG A 114 -56.58 3.59 -21.89
CA ARG A 114 -57.52 2.51 -21.54
C ARG A 114 -58.41 2.79 -20.33
N SER A 115 -58.18 3.87 -19.59
CA SER A 115 -59.01 4.27 -18.45
C SER A 115 -60.05 5.34 -18.79
N ALA A 116 -60.17 5.72 -20.07
CA ALA A 116 -61.06 6.79 -20.56
C ALA A 116 -62.09 6.29 -21.59
N ALA A 117 -62.33 4.98 -21.67
CA ALA A 117 -63.36 4.35 -22.51
C ALA A 117 -64.41 3.67 -21.63
#